data_AF-A0A9C7QKI9-F1
#
_entry.id   AF-A0A9C7QKI9-F1
#
_cell.length_a   1.000
_cell.length_b   1.000
_cell.length_c   1.000
_cell.angle_alpha   90.00
_cell.angle_beta   90.00
_cell.angle_gamma   90.00
#
_symmetry.space_group_name_H-M   'P 1'
#
loop_
_entity.id
_entity.type
_entity.pdbx_description
1 polymer ?
#
loop_
_entity_poly.entity_id
_entity_poly.type
_entity_poly.pdbx_seq_one_letter_code
_entity_poly.pdbx_strand_id
1 'polypeptide(L)'
;MQNTTNPATHDIAGPWWGLKPTVTPCFGARLVQEGNRLHYLADRSSIAGTFSDADLRHLDQAFPLLLKQMELMLTSGELTPRHQHCVTLYAKGLTCEADSLGSHGYIYIAIYPTPGNSVTR
;
A
#
# COMPACT_ATOMS: atom_id res chain seq x y z
N MET A 1 -41.01 3.02 -23.96
CA MET A 1 -39.76 2.27 -23.69
C MET A 1 -38.69 2.98 -24.49
N GLN A 2 -37.64 3.59 -23.94
CA GLN A 2 -36.74 3.13 -22.88
C GLN A 2 -36.32 4.33 -22.02
N ASN A 3 -36.29 4.12 -20.71
CA ASN A 3 -35.68 5.02 -19.73
C ASN A 3 -34.31 4.40 -19.41
N THR A 4 -33.20 5.10 -19.62
CA THR A 4 -31.92 4.67 -19.02
C THR A 4 -31.09 5.89 -18.64
N THR A 5 -31.04 6.07 -17.34
CA THR A 5 -30.38 7.08 -16.54
C THR A 5 -28.86 7.06 -16.74
N ASN A 6 -28.25 8.24 -16.81
CA ASN A 6 -26.80 8.47 -16.77
C ASN A 6 -26.13 7.75 -15.58
N PRO A 7 -24.91 7.20 -15.72
CA PRO A 7 -23.99 7.13 -14.60
C PRO A 7 -23.32 8.50 -14.46
N ALA A 8 -23.83 9.31 -13.55
CA ALA A 8 -23.14 10.50 -13.11
C ALA A 8 -21.85 10.13 -12.37
N THR A 9 -20.85 11.01 -12.54
CA THR A 9 -19.83 11.37 -11.54
C THR A 9 -18.90 10.26 -11.03
N HIS A 10 -17.64 10.32 -11.46
CA HIS A 10 -16.55 10.19 -10.50
C HIS A 10 -15.95 11.59 -10.35
N ASP A 11 -16.44 12.28 -9.31
CA ASP A 11 -15.70 13.39 -8.69
C ASP A 11 -14.27 12.89 -8.47
N ILE A 12 -13.29 13.52 -9.12
CA ILE A 12 -11.89 13.16 -8.97
C ILE A 12 -11.43 13.68 -7.61
N ALA A 13 -11.76 12.93 -6.55
CA ALA A 13 -10.81 12.76 -5.46
C ALA A 13 -9.53 12.18 -6.10
N GLY A 14 -8.36 12.75 -5.80
CA GLY A 14 -7.12 12.49 -6.54
C GLY A 14 -6.79 11.00 -6.76
N PRO A 15 -5.90 10.67 -7.73
CA PRO A 15 -5.59 9.30 -8.08
C PRO A 15 -5.09 8.50 -6.86
N TRP A 16 -5.60 7.29 -6.68
CA TRP A 16 -5.09 6.36 -5.68
C TRP A 16 -3.68 5.92 -6.07
N TRP A 17 -2.69 6.18 -5.21
CA TRP A 17 -1.28 5.95 -5.55
C TRP A 17 -0.79 4.53 -5.25
N GLY A 18 -1.37 3.83 -4.28
CA GLY A 18 -0.94 2.50 -3.86
C GLY A 18 -1.58 1.34 -4.63
N LEU A 19 -1.46 0.13 -4.08
CA LEU A 19 -2.27 -1.01 -4.53
C LEU A 19 -3.73 -0.77 -4.19
N LYS A 20 -4.65 -1.12 -5.09
CA LYS A 20 -6.08 -0.84 -4.92
C LYS A 20 -6.56 -1.41 -3.57
N PRO A 21 -7.16 -0.59 -2.70
CA PRO A 21 -7.49 -1.03 -1.35
C PRO A 21 -8.65 -2.02 -1.40
N THR A 22 -8.43 -3.20 -0.82
CA THR A 22 -9.45 -4.25 -0.64
C THR A 22 -10.00 -4.28 0.79
N VAL A 23 -9.30 -3.64 1.73
CA VAL A 23 -9.61 -3.54 3.16
C VAL A 23 -9.66 -2.07 3.58
N THR A 24 -10.54 -1.74 4.53
CA THR A 24 -10.65 -0.40 5.12
C THR A 24 -10.54 -0.51 6.65
N PRO A 25 -9.70 0.29 7.33
CA PRO A 25 -8.84 1.35 6.79
C PRO A 25 -7.59 0.82 6.07
N CYS A 26 -7.09 1.57 5.09
CA CYS A 26 -5.89 1.22 4.31
C CYS A 26 -5.07 2.45 3.93
N PHE A 27 -3.76 2.34 4.04
CA PHE A 27 -2.76 3.31 3.59
C PHE A 27 -2.08 2.77 2.33
N GLY A 28 -2.25 3.47 1.22
CA GLY A 28 -1.59 3.15 -0.05
C GLY A 28 -0.50 4.15 -0.37
N ALA A 29 0.61 3.69 -0.95
CA ALA A 29 1.63 4.59 -1.46
C ALA A 29 2.32 4.03 -2.71
N ARG A 30 2.86 4.93 -3.53
CA ARG A 30 3.76 4.61 -4.63
C ARG A 30 5.18 5.02 -4.26
N LEU A 31 5.99 4.05 -3.88
CA LEU A 31 7.40 4.24 -3.55
C LEU A 31 8.23 4.35 -4.83
N VAL A 32 9.20 5.26 -4.84
CA VAL A 32 10.17 5.36 -5.94
C VAL A 32 11.32 4.41 -5.68
N GLN A 33 11.65 3.59 -6.66
CA GLN A 33 12.74 2.64 -6.59
C GLN A 33 13.99 3.21 -7.28
N GLU A 34 15.09 3.31 -6.55
CA GLU A 34 16.41 3.64 -7.09
C GLU A 34 17.38 2.49 -6.80
N GLY A 35 17.64 1.65 -7.80
CA GLY A 35 18.35 0.39 -7.59
C GLY A 35 17.59 -0.49 -6.60
N ASN A 36 18.18 -0.80 -5.44
CA ASN A 36 17.52 -1.58 -4.38
C ASN A 36 17.02 -0.69 -3.22
N ARG A 37 17.02 0.64 -3.39
CA ARG A 37 16.53 1.59 -2.39
C ARG A 37 15.12 2.05 -2.71
N LEU A 38 14.34 2.29 -1.67
CA LEU A 38 12.96 2.75 -1.78
C LEU A 38 12.79 4.11 -1.11
N HIS A 39 12.17 5.03 -1.85
CA HIS A 39 11.91 6.39 -1.42
C HIS A 39 10.42 6.60 -1.26
N TYR A 40 10.02 6.98 -0.05
CA TYR A 40 8.66 7.39 0.25
C TYR A 40 8.44 8.85 -0.15
N LEU A 41 7.32 9.10 -0.82
CA LEU A 41 6.89 10.43 -1.26
C LEU A 41 5.45 10.65 -0.76
N ALA A 42 5.28 11.64 0.13
CA ALA A 42 3.99 11.90 0.79
C ALA A 42 2.91 12.34 -0.21
N ASP A 43 3.28 13.06 -1.26
CA ASP A 43 2.41 13.45 -2.38
C ASP A 43 1.95 12.26 -3.24
N ARG A 44 2.60 11.10 -3.07
CA ARG A 44 2.26 9.83 -3.72
C ARG A 44 1.71 8.80 -2.73
N SER A 45 1.00 9.29 -1.71
CA SER A 45 0.31 8.46 -0.73
C SER A 45 -1.17 8.78 -0.68
N SER A 46 -1.96 7.82 -0.22
CA SER A 46 -3.42 7.91 -0.12
C SER A 46 -3.88 7.09 1.07
N ILE A 47 -4.91 7.57 1.78
CA ILE A 47 -5.55 6.83 2.86
C ILE A 47 -7.00 6.60 2.47
N ALA A 48 -7.46 5.36 2.57
CA ALA A 48 -8.85 4.95 2.43
C ALA A 48 -9.41 4.64 3.83
N GLY A 49 -10.50 5.29 4.20
CA GLY A 49 -11.11 5.18 5.54
C GLY A 49 -10.32 5.88 6.64
N THR A 50 -10.62 5.53 7.89
CA THR A 50 -10.06 6.19 9.07
C THR A 50 -9.32 5.16 9.93
N PHE A 51 -8.03 5.37 10.14
CA PHE A 51 -7.24 4.60 11.10
C PHE A 51 -7.53 5.05 12.53
N SER A 52 -7.46 4.12 13.49
CA SER A 52 -7.46 4.49 14.91
C SER A 52 -6.10 5.09 15.31
N ASP A 53 -6.05 5.86 16.41
CA ASP A 53 -4.79 6.39 16.94
C ASP A 53 -3.77 5.29 17.27
N ALA A 54 -4.25 4.11 17.68
CA ALA A 54 -3.38 2.97 17.94
C ALA A 54 -2.77 2.44 16.64
N ASP A 55 -3.58 2.31 15.59
CA ASP A 55 -3.10 1.82 14.29
C ASP A 55 -2.17 2.83 13.61
N LEU A 56 -2.42 4.13 13.76
CA LEU A 56 -1.50 5.18 13.27
C LEU A 56 -0.13 5.07 13.95
N ARG A 57 -0.09 4.89 15.28
CA ARG A 57 1.17 4.65 16.00
C ARG A 57 1.87 3.38 15.53
N HIS A 58 1.13 2.32 15.25
CA HIS A 58 1.71 1.09 14.69
C HIS A 58 2.21 1.31 13.27
N LEU A 59 1.52 2.10 12.45
CA LEU A 59 1.93 2.44 11.09
C LEU A 59 3.27 3.21 11.11
N ASP A 60 3.40 4.22 11.97
CA ASP A 60 4.64 4.99 12.13
C ASP A 60 5.84 4.11 12.52
N GLN A 61 5.61 3.08 13.34
CA GLN A 61 6.64 2.14 13.78
C GLN A 61 6.94 1.06 12.72
N ALA A 62 5.92 0.58 12.02
CA ALA A 62 6.03 -0.49 11.05
C ALA A 62 6.59 0.00 9.71
N PHE A 63 6.26 1.22 9.30
CA PHE A 63 6.59 1.72 7.97
C PHE A 63 8.09 1.68 7.66
N PRO A 64 9.01 2.14 8.53
CA PRO A 64 10.44 2.02 8.28
C PRO A 64 10.93 0.56 8.19
N LEU A 65 10.33 -0.34 8.98
CA LEU A 65 10.67 -1.77 8.99
C LEU A 65 10.25 -2.44 7.69
N LEU A 66 9.02 -2.18 7.25
CA LEU A 66 8.47 -2.65 5.99
C LEU A 66 9.29 -2.14 4.80
N LEU A 67 9.67 -0.85 4.82
CA LEU A 67 10.52 -0.26 3.80
C LEU A 67 11.86 -0.99 3.68
N LYS A 68 12.54 -1.23 4.82
CA LYS A 68 13.80 -1.99 4.84
C LYS A 68 13.64 -3.44 4.39
N GLN A 69 12.55 -4.09 4.76
CA GLN A 69 12.29 -5.46 4.31
C GLN A 69 12.08 -5.52 2.80
N MET A 70 11.35 -4.58 2.20
CA MET A 70 11.19 -4.50 0.75
C MET A 70 12.51 -4.20 0.02
N GLU A 71 13.39 -3.35 0.57
CA GLU A 71 14.75 -3.11 0.02
C GLU A 71 15.61 -4.40 0.03
N LEU A 72 15.50 -5.21 1.08
CA LEU A 72 16.15 -6.51 1.16
C LEU A 72 15.57 -7.50 0.15
N MET A 73 14.24 -7.51 -0.04
CA MET A 73 13.59 -8.34 -1.04
C MET A 73 14.01 -7.98 -2.47
N LEU A 74 14.15 -6.67 -2.77
CA LEU A 74 14.73 -6.20 -4.03
C LEU A 74 16.17 -6.70 -4.23
N THR A 75 16.96 -6.73 -3.16
CA THR A 75 18.35 -7.23 -3.20
C THR A 75 18.43 -8.74 -3.40
N SER A 76 17.52 -9.50 -2.78
CA SER A 76 17.44 -10.96 -2.93
C SER A 76 16.81 -11.41 -4.25
N GLY A 77 16.05 -10.53 -4.91
CA GLY A 77 15.29 -10.85 -6.12
C GLY A 77 13.90 -11.45 -5.87
N GLU A 78 13.44 -11.54 -4.61
CA GLU A 78 12.06 -11.94 -4.28
C GLU A 78 11.05 -10.90 -4.78
N LEU A 79 11.37 -9.61 -4.61
CA LEU A 79 10.66 -8.52 -5.27
C LEU A 79 11.47 -8.10 -6.49
N THR A 80 10.86 -8.13 -7.69
CA THR A 80 11.55 -7.73 -8.91
C THR A 80 10.86 -6.55 -9.59
N PRO A 81 11.62 -5.58 -10.15
CA PRO A 81 11.02 -4.41 -10.82
C PRO A 81 10.29 -4.74 -12.12
N ARG A 82 10.59 -5.90 -12.71
CA ARG A 82 10.20 -6.27 -14.08
C ARG A 82 9.02 -7.22 -14.14
N HIS A 83 8.78 -7.97 -13.07
CA HIS A 83 7.70 -8.94 -13.03
C HIS A 83 6.73 -8.55 -11.95
N GLN A 84 5.45 -8.59 -12.30
CA GLN A 84 4.37 -8.46 -11.34
C GLN A 84 4.42 -9.65 -10.39
N HIS A 85 4.61 -9.36 -9.12
CA HIS A 85 4.62 -10.34 -8.05
C HIS A 85 4.28 -9.62 -6.74
N CYS A 86 3.07 -9.86 -6.24
CA CYS A 86 2.64 -9.32 -4.98
C CYS A 86 3.24 -10.13 -3.84
N VAL A 87 3.93 -9.44 -2.93
CA VAL A 87 4.45 -10.00 -1.69
C VAL A 87 3.67 -9.46 -0.50
N THR A 88 3.46 -10.30 0.51
CA THR A 88 2.76 -9.92 1.74
C THR A 88 3.73 -9.93 2.91
N LEU A 89 3.79 -8.81 3.62
CA LEU A 89 4.63 -8.56 4.78
C LEU A 89 3.75 -8.30 6.01
N TYR A 90 4.28 -8.63 7.19
CA TYR A 90 3.58 -8.42 8.46
C TYR A 90 4.48 -7.69 9.44
N ALA A 91 3.98 -6.59 10.01
CA ALA A 91 4.71 -5.84 11.02
C ALA A 91 3.74 -5.14 11.97
N LYS A 92 3.95 -5.28 13.29
CA LYS A 92 3.17 -4.58 14.33
C LYS A 92 1.65 -4.74 14.21
N GLY A 93 1.18 -5.91 13.78
CA GLY A 93 -0.26 -6.17 13.59
C GLY A 93 -0.85 -5.55 12.32
N LEU A 94 -0.01 -5.00 11.43
CA LEU A 94 -0.38 -4.54 10.10
C LEU A 94 0.07 -5.56 9.05
N THR A 95 -0.76 -5.71 8.04
CA THR A 95 -0.44 -6.39 6.79
C THR A 95 -0.01 -5.35 5.78
N CYS A 96 1.07 -5.62 5.06
CA CYS A 96 1.53 -4.80 3.94
C CYS A 96 1.62 -5.67 2.69
N GLU A 97 0.86 -5.33 1.68
CA GLU A 97 1.03 -5.87 0.32
C GLU A 97 1.93 -4.94 -0.47
N ALA A 98 2.85 -5.50 -1.24
CA ALA A 98 3.76 -4.76 -2.09
C ALA A 98 3.92 -5.45 -3.45
N ASP A 99 3.86 -4.69 -4.54
CA ASP A 99 4.06 -5.20 -5.89
C ASP A 99 4.75 -4.13 -6.75
N SER A 100 5.64 -4.54 -7.65
CA SER A 100 6.24 -3.63 -8.63
C SER A 100 5.32 -3.31 -9.80
N LEU A 101 4.33 -4.17 -10.05
CA LEU A 101 3.47 -4.19 -11.23
C LEU A 101 4.25 -4.16 -12.55
N GLY A 102 5.51 -4.63 -12.54
CA GLY A 102 6.41 -4.54 -13.70
C GLY A 102 6.72 -3.11 -14.13
N SER A 103 6.71 -2.14 -13.21
CA SER A 103 6.83 -0.71 -13.53
C SER A 103 8.26 -0.23 -13.81
N HIS A 104 9.27 -1.07 -13.57
CA HIS A 104 10.69 -0.74 -13.72
C HIS A 104 11.23 0.41 -12.83
N GLY A 105 10.43 0.95 -11.90
CA GLY A 105 10.88 2.06 -11.06
C GLY A 105 9.97 2.43 -9.89
N TYR A 106 8.87 1.70 -9.69
CA TYR A 106 7.95 1.92 -8.59
C TYR A 106 7.60 0.62 -7.87
N ILE A 107 7.41 0.74 -6.56
CA ILE A 107 6.75 -0.29 -5.74
C ILE A 107 5.45 0.31 -5.22
N TYR A 108 4.35 -0.36 -5.51
CA TYR A 108 3.02 -0.02 -5.05
C TYR A 108 2.75 -0.79 -3.78
N ILE A 109 2.31 -0.10 -2.73
CA ILE A 109 2.01 -0.73 -1.45
C ILE A 109 0.59 -0.46 -1.00
N ALA A 110 0.05 -1.38 -0.20
CA ALA A 110 -1.16 -1.20 0.60
C ALA A 110 -0.90 -1.75 2.00
N ILE A 111 -1.09 -0.92 3.03
CA ILE A 111 -0.91 -1.27 4.44
C ILE A 111 -2.25 -1.14 5.14
N TYR A 112 -2.68 -2.19 5.82
CA TYR A 112 -3.96 -2.24 6.53
C TYR A 112 -3.86 -3.11 7.79
N PRO A 113 -4.75 -2.93 8.79
CA PRO A 113 -4.76 -3.76 9.98
C PRO A 113 -4.96 -5.24 9.64
N THR A 114 -4.19 -6.13 10.26
CA THR A 114 -4.30 -7.58 10.00
C THR A 114 -5.64 -8.11 10.52
N PRO A 115 -6.50 -8.70 9.66
CA PRO A 115 -7.75 -9.29 10.11
C PRO A 115 -7.46 -10.44 11.10
N GLY A 116 -7.98 -10.35 12.32
CA GLY A 116 -7.76 -11.34 13.38
C GLY A 116 -6.82 -10.90 14.51
N ASN A 117 -6.14 -9.75 14.36
CA ASN A 117 -5.39 -9.10 15.44
C ASN A 117 -6.20 -8.00 16.13
N SER A 118 -7.54 -8.14 16.16
CA SER A 118 -8.38 -7.53 17.18
C SER A 118 -8.01 -8.15 18.52
N VAL A 119 -6.82 -7.84 19.02
CA VAL A 119 -6.48 -8.04 20.42
C VAL A 119 -7.46 -7.15 21.16
N THR A 120 -8.48 -7.78 21.72
CA THR A 120 -9.23 -7.26 22.86
C THR A 120 -8.23 -6.60 23.81
N ARG A 121 -8.26 -5.28 23.90
CA ARG A 121 -7.59 -4.55 24.95
C ARG A 121 -8.62 -3.68 25.66
#